data_AF-A0A936Y5Y6-F1
#
_entry.id   AF-A0A936Y5Y6-F1
#
_cell.length_a   1.000
_cell.length_b   1.000
_cell.length_c   1.000
_cell.angle_alpha   90.00
_cell.angle_beta   90.00
_cell.angle_gamma   90.00
#
_symmetry.space_group_name_H-M   'P 1'
#
loop_
_entity.id
_entity.type
_entity.pdbx_description
1 polymer ?
#
loop_
_entity_poly.entity_id
_entity_poly.type
_entity_poly.pdbx_seq_one_letter_code
_entity_poly.pdbx_strand_id
1 'polypeptide(L)'
;MSYQICTNPAVIPAACDTATATITVEPLPTGVAINGLPATAAPGAVLSGPGVNLVCTNVSATTAATNATCTAAAGTPAGATVSVGACVASSGSAASLPAGATLTCPLTVTMPGTAGGTNTTQTSVGIDAATSATNDNVTGNNTTSATVALIDAVTDSLTTPFATAATLNVLTNDQATGITGATPANGP
;
A
#
# COMPACT_ATOMS: atom_id res chain seq x y z
N MET A 1 -2.79 -22.79 -30.71
CA MET A 1 -2.54 -24.10 -31.36
C MET A 1 -3.27 -24.13 -32.70
N SER A 2 -2.64 -24.62 -33.76
CA SER A 2 -3.31 -24.86 -35.05
C SER A 2 -3.79 -26.30 -35.12
N TYR A 3 -5.06 -26.50 -35.45
CA TYR A 3 -5.63 -27.82 -35.70
C TYR A 3 -6.17 -27.86 -37.12
N GLN A 4 -6.09 -29.04 -37.73
CA GLN A 4 -6.46 -29.26 -39.11
C GLN A 4 -7.57 -30.30 -39.17
N ILE A 5 -8.66 -29.97 -39.87
CA ILE A 5 -9.72 -30.92 -40.20
C ILE A 5 -9.56 -31.25 -41.67
N CYS A 6 -9.46 -32.53 -42.00
CA CYS A 6 -9.46 -32.98 -43.39
C CYS A 6 -10.71 -33.81 -43.66
N THR A 7 -11.21 -33.75 -44.89
CA THR A 7 -12.30 -34.62 -45.34
C THR A 7 -11.86 -36.10 -45.29
N ASN A 8 -12.72 -36.98 -44.77
CA ASN A 8 -12.48 -38.43 -44.69
C ASN A 8 -13.49 -39.19 -45.58
N PRO A 9 -13.06 -40.02 -46.56
CA PRO A 9 -11.69 -40.44 -46.85
C PRO A 9 -10.82 -39.33 -47.45
N ALA A 10 -9.57 -39.25 -47.02
CA ALA A 10 -8.62 -38.31 -47.61
C ALA A 10 -8.27 -38.75 -49.04
N VAL A 11 -8.54 -37.90 -50.02
CA VAL A 11 -8.09 -38.04 -51.42
C VAL A 11 -6.89 -37.14 -51.67
N ILE A 12 -5.95 -37.51 -52.54
CA ILE A 12 -4.70 -36.75 -52.73
C ILE A 12 -4.90 -35.70 -53.85
N PRO A 13 -4.63 -34.40 -53.61
CA PRO A 13 -4.20 -33.80 -52.33
C PRO A 13 -5.36 -33.58 -51.35
N ALA A 14 -5.11 -33.80 -50.05
CA ALA A 14 -6.14 -33.74 -49.03
C ALA A 14 -6.70 -32.31 -48.89
N ALA A 15 -8.01 -32.17 -49.07
CA ALA A 15 -8.71 -30.94 -48.75
C ALA A 15 -8.82 -30.83 -47.23
N CYS A 16 -8.10 -29.85 -46.66
CA CYS A 16 -8.05 -29.62 -45.24
C CYS A 16 -8.28 -28.16 -44.90
N ASP A 17 -9.10 -27.92 -43.89
CA ASP A 17 -9.26 -26.60 -43.28
C ASP A 17 -8.23 -26.43 -42.17
N THR A 18 -7.55 -25.29 -42.16
CA THR A 18 -6.62 -24.92 -41.09
C THR A 18 -7.33 -23.94 -40.18
N ALA A 19 -7.53 -24.32 -38.92
CA ALA A 19 -8.10 -23.45 -37.90
C ALA A 19 -7.04 -23.10 -36.86
N THR A 20 -6.96 -21.81 -36.50
CA THR A 20 -6.10 -21.34 -35.42
C THR A 20 -6.96 -21.08 -34.19
N ALA A 21 -6.69 -21.80 -33.10
CA ALA A 21 -7.25 -21.48 -31.80
C ALA A 21 -6.30 -20.53 -31.06
N THR A 22 -6.77 -19.33 -30.80
CA THR A 22 -6.11 -18.35 -29.94
C THR A 22 -6.70 -18.48 -28.53
N ILE A 23 -5.86 -18.85 -27.57
CA ILE A 23 -6.21 -18.81 -26.15
C ILE A 23 -5.61 -17.52 -25.62
N THR A 24 -6.45 -16.53 -25.38
CA THR A 24 -6.03 -15.32 -24.68
C THR A 24 -6.15 -15.60 -23.20
N VAL A 25 -5.02 -15.73 -22.50
CA VAL A 25 -5.02 -15.63 -21.04
C VAL A 25 -5.13 -14.14 -20.77
N GLU A 26 -6.33 -13.66 -20.43
CA GLU A 26 -6.44 -12.29 -19.97
C GLU A 26 -5.66 -12.17 -18.66
N PRO A 27 -4.74 -11.20 -18.54
CA PRO A 27 -4.11 -10.91 -17.27
C PRO A 27 -5.22 -10.49 -16.31
N LEU A 28 -5.38 -11.21 -15.19
CA LEU A 28 -6.22 -10.74 -14.10
C LEU A 28 -5.36 -9.84 -13.25
N PRO A 29 -5.50 -8.52 -13.32
CA PRO A 29 -4.67 -7.68 -12.52
C PRO A 29 -5.40 -7.55 -11.16
N THR A 30 -4.67 -7.75 -10.06
CA THR A 30 -5.14 -7.25 -8.77
C THR A 30 -4.35 -5.98 -8.48
N GLY A 31 -4.95 -4.81 -8.69
CA GLY A 31 -4.31 -3.55 -8.38
C GLY A 31 -4.54 -3.21 -6.91
N VAL A 32 -3.50 -2.83 -6.17
CA VAL A 32 -3.63 -2.40 -4.76
C VAL A 32 -3.36 -0.90 -4.62
N ALA A 33 -4.18 -0.24 -3.80
CA ALA A 33 -4.01 1.15 -3.41
C ALA A 33 -4.10 1.30 -1.88
N ILE A 34 -3.30 2.20 -1.34
CA ILE A 34 -3.38 2.67 0.06
C ILE A 34 -3.98 4.07 0.04
N ASN A 35 -5.05 4.29 0.79
CA ASN A 35 -5.76 5.58 0.82
C ASN A 35 -5.78 6.20 2.22
N GLY A 36 -5.93 7.52 2.26
CA GLY A 36 -6.27 8.28 3.47
C GLY A 36 -5.16 8.42 4.51
N LEU A 37 -3.96 7.87 4.28
CA LEU A 37 -2.82 8.12 5.16
C LEU A 37 -2.41 9.59 5.10
N PRO A 38 -2.17 10.26 6.24
CA PRO A 38 -1.62 11.61 6.26
C PRO A 38 -0.17 11.61 5.79
N ALA A 39 0.30 12.75 5.31
CA ALA A 39 1.71 12.92 4.92
C ALA A 39 2.67 12.89 6.13
N THR A 40 2.19 13.32 7.30
CA THR A 40 2.97 13.41 8.54
C THR A 40 2.18 12.86 9.73
N ALA A 41 2.89 12.33 10.73
CA ALA A 41 2.32 11.88 11.99
C ALA A 41 3.30 12.05 13.15
N ALA A 42 2.76 12.17 14.37
CA ALA A 42 3.55 12.24 15.59
C ALA A 42 3.94 10.83 16.08
N PRO A 43 4.99 10.70 16.92
CA PRO A 43 5.31 9.45 17.60
C PRO A 43 4.14 8.84 18.37
N GLY A 44 3.98 7.53 18.26
CA GLY A 44 2.90 6.78 18.90
C GLY A 44 1.49 7.05 18.33
N ALA A 45 1.35 7.89 17.30
CA ALA A 45 0.05 8.17 16.70
C ALA A 45 -0.54 6.91 16.04
N VAL A 46 -1.85 6.72 16.20
CA VAL A 46 -2.60 5.65 15.54
C VAL A 46 -3.37 6.25 14.36
N LEU A 47 -2.96 5.89 13.15
CA LEU A 47 -3.55 6.33 11.89
C LEU A 47 -4.63 5.31 11.50
N SER A 48 -5.88 5.68 11.72
CA SER A 48 -7.05 4.86 11.44
C SER A 48 -8.28 5.76 11.24
N GLY A 49 -9.34 5.20 10.68
CA GLY A 49 -10.63 5.88 10.55
C GLY A 49 -11.21 5.81 9.14
N PRO A 50 -12.36 6.49 8.91
CA PRO A 50 -13.00 6.52 7.61
C PRO A 50 -12.04 7.03 6.53
N GLY A 51 -11.88 6.26 5.45
CA GLY A 51 -11.00 6.60 4.34
C GLY A 51 -9.55 6.11 4.47
N VAL A 52 -9.11 5.68 5.66
CA VAL A 52 -7.82 4.99 5.84
C VAL A 52 -8.02 3.50 5.54
N ASN A 53 -7.69 3.10 4.32
CA ASN A 53 -7.99 1.75 3.86
C ASN A 53 -7.03 1.26 2.76
N LEU A 54 -7.12 -0.04 2.54
CA LEU A 54 -6.59 -0.72 1.37
C LEU A 54 -7.73 -0.95 0.39
N VAL A 55 -7.47 -0.72 -0.88
CA VAL A 55 -8.39 -1.07 -1.97
C VAL A 55 -7.65 -1.98 -2.94
N CYS A 56 -8.02 -3.26 -2.93
CA CYS A 56 -7.51 -4.25 -3.87
C CYS A 56 -8.58 -4.51 -4.93
N THR A 57 -8.26 -4.27 -6.20
CA THR A 57 -9.23 -4.27 -7.30
C THR A 57 -8.94 -5.43 -8.23
N ASN A 58 -9.92 -6.28 -8.50
CA ASN A 58 -9.86 -7.16 -9.67
C ASN A 58 -10.07 -6.31 -10.91
N VAL A 59 -8.98 -5.85 -11.53
CA VAL A 59 -9.01 -5.01 -12.74
C VAL A 59 -9.16 -5.84 -14.03
N SER A 60 -9.51 -7.13 -13.91
CA SER A 60 -9.88 -7.94 -15.08
C SER A 60 -11.18 -7.40 -15.68
N ALA A 61 -11.29 -7.43 -17.00
CA ALA A 61 -12.50 -7.02 -17.70
C ALA A 61 -13.58 -8.12 -17.71
N THR A 62 -13.18 -9.39 -17.59
CA THR A 62 -14.09 -10.52 -17.87
C THR A 62 -14.05 -11.62 -16.81
N THR A 63 -12.96 -11.76 -16.06
CA THR A 63 -12.71 -12.94 -15.24
C THR A 63 -12.72 -12.60 -13.75
N ALA A 64 -13.38 -13.44 -12.95
CA ALA A 64 -13.35 -13.32 -11.51
C ALA A 64 -11.98 -13.74 -10.93
N ALA A 65 -11.46 -12.97 -9.99
CA ALA A 65 -10.28 -13.33 -9.22
C ALA A 65 -10.66 -14.38 -8.16
N THR A 66 -9.90 -15.46 -8.08
CA THR A 66 -10.18 -16.57 -7.15
C THR A 66 -9.29 -16.48 -5.92
N ASN A 67 -9.89 -16.64 -4.74
CA ASN A 67 -9.20 -16.49 -3.44
C ASN A 67 -8.38 -15.19 -3.36
N ALA A 68 -9.01 -14.07 -3.70
CA ALA A 68 -8.40 -12.76 -3.66
C ALA A 68 -7.99 -12.39 -2.22
N THR A 69 -6.80 -11.84 -2.07
CA THR A 69 -6.27 -11.34 -0.79
C THR A 69 -5.89 -9.87 -0.90
N CYS A 70 -5.92 -9.16 0.23
CA CYS A 70 -5.56 -7.76 0.32
C CYS A 70 -4.90 -7.55 1.68
N THR A 71 -3.60 -7.30 1.69
CA THR A 71 -2.77 -7.30 2.89
C THR A 71 -1.87 -6.07 2.94
N ALA A 72 -1.36 -5.77 4.13
CA ALA A 72 -0.36 -4.74 4.34
C ALA A 72 0.53 -5.11 5.51
N ALA A 73 1.75 -4.60 5.47
CA ALA A 73 2.75 -4.77 6.51
C ALA A 73 3.57 -3.49 6.68
N ALA A 74 4.31 -3.44 7.79
CA ALA A 74 5.35 -2.44 7.95
C ALA A 74 6.39 -2.63 6.85
N GLY A 75 6.62 -1.58 6.08
CA GLY A 75 7.54 -1.56 4.96
C GLY A 75 8.86 -0.90 5.30
N THR A 76 9.54 -0.41 4.27
CA THR A 76 10.77 0.37 4.43
C THR A 76 10.50 1.87 4.25
N PRO A 77 10.96 2.75 5.16
CA PRO A 77 11.70 2.47 6.40
C PRO A 77 10.87 1.77 7.49
N ALA A 78 11.47 0.84 8.23
CA ALA A 78 10.76 0.08 9.27
C ALA A 78 10.51 0.90 10.54
N GLY A 79 9.48 0.52 11.32
CA GLY A 79 9.23 1.10 12.66
C GLY A 79 7.76 1.17 13.05
N ALA A 80 6.86 1.23 12.07
CA ALA A 80 5.43 1.19 12.34
C ALA A 80 4.94 -0.24 12.67
N THR A 81 3.82 -0.34 13.38
CA THR A 81 2.99 -1.54 13.34
C THR A 81 1.82 -1.32 12.40
N VAL A 82 1.50 -2.32 11.59
CA VAL A 82 0.44 -2.25 10.57
C VAL A 82 -0.52 -3.41 10.79
N SER A 83 -1.81 -3.12 10.79
CA SER A 83 -2.86 -4.15 10.81
C SER A 83 -3.94 -3.85 9.80
N VAL A 84 -4.47 -4.94 9.23
CA VAL A 84 -5.55 -4.91 8.25
C VAL A 84 -6.79 -5.51 8.86
N GLY A 85 -7.88 -4.74 8.86
CA GLY A 85 -9.18 -5.18 9.31
C GLY A 85 -9.86 -6.11 8.30
N ALA A 86 -11.06 -6.59 8.65
CA ALA A 86 -11.84 -7.44 7.75
C ALA A 86 -12.18 -6.69 6.44
N CYS A 87 -11.83 -7.31 5.32
CA CYS A 87 -12.13 -6.77 3.99
C CYS A 87 -13.59 -6.99 3.62
N VAL A 88 -14.19 -6.00 2.98
CA VAL A 88 -15.54 -6.08 2.40
C VAL A 88 -15.42 -6.04 0.88
N ALA A 89 -16.06 -6.99 0.21
CA ALA A 89 -16.15 -7.00 -1.24
C ALA A 89 -17.24 -6.03 -1.72
N SER A 90 -16.96 -5.24 -2.75
CA SER A 90 -17.98 -4.38 -3.37
C SER A 90 -19.08 -5.19 -4.07
N SER A 91 -18.75 -6.40 -4.52
CA SER A 91 -19.68 -7.43 -4.98
C SER A 91 -19.04 -8.82 -4.88
N GLY A 92 -19.85 -9.87 -4.86
CA GLY A 92 -19.35 -11.24 -4.72
C GLY A 92 -18.65 -11.47 -3.37
N SER A 93 -17.45 -12.05 -3.39
CA SER A 93 -16.67 -12.36 -2.19
C SER A 93 -15.17 -12.43 -2.47
N ALA A 94 -14.33 -12.57 -1.45
CA ALA A 94 -12.90 -12.83 -1.65
C ALA A 94 -12.63 -14.18 -2.36
N ALA A 95 -13.45 -15.22 -2.14
CA ALA A 95 -13.28 -16.51 -2.78
C ALA A 95 -13.50 -16.44 -4.31
N SER A 96 -14.40 -15.55 -4.75
CA SER A 96 -14.67 -15.25 -6.15
C SER A 96 -15.06 -13.79 -6.27
N LEU A 97 -14.07 -12.95 -6.57
CA LEU A 97 -14.21 -11.51 -6.68
C LEU A 97 -14.50 -11.15 -8.15
N PRO A 98 -15.70 -10.64 -8.49
CA PRO A 98 -16.08 -10.38 -9.87
C PRO A 98 -15.13 -9.42 -10.61
N ALA A 99 -15.17 -9.45 -11.94
CA ALA A 99 -14.47 -8.48 -12.78
C ALA A 99 -14.85 -7.04 -12.39
N GLY A 100 -13.87 -6.17 -12.20
CA GLY A 100 -14.04 -4.79 -11.76
C GLY A 100 -14.39 -4.61 -10.26
N ALA A 101 -14.61 -5.68 -9.51
CA ALA A 101 -14.94 -5.59 -8.08
C ALA A 101 -13.69 -5.33 -7.22
N THR A 102 -13.93 -4.84 -5.99
CA THR A 102 -12.88 -4.45 -5.05
C THR A 102 -13.04 -5.16 -3.71
N LEU A 103 -11.92 -5.42 -3.04
CA LEU A 103 -11.85 -5.64 -1.60
C LEU A 103 -11.41 -4.32 -0.94
N THR A 104 -12.22 -3.82 -0.02
CA THR A 104 -11.89 -2.66 0.79
C THR A 104 -11.67 -3.08 2.23
N CYS A 105 -10.45 -2.87 2.74
CA CYS A 105 -10.04 -3.33 4.06
C CYS A 105 -9.64 -2.12 4.92
N PRO A 106 -10.19 -1.93 6.13
CA PRO A 106 -9.72 -0.91 7.05
C PRO A 106 -8.23 -1.10 7.33
N LEU A 107 -7.47 -0.02 7.29
CA LEU A 107 -6.04 -0.02 7.59
C LEU A 107 -5.80 0.72 8.91
N THR A 108 -5.00 0.13 9.79
CA THR A 108 -4.52 0.80 11.00
C THR A 108 -3.00 0.76 11.01
N VAL A 109 -2.38 1.93 11.18
CA VAL A 109 -0.93 2.09 11.28
C VAL A 109 -0.62 2.78 12.60
N THR A 110 0.20 2.16 13.45
CA THR A 110 0.69 2.81 14.67
C THR A 110 2.13 3.25 14.43
N MET A 111 2.37 4.55 14.55
CA MET A 111 3.69 5.13 14.44
C MET A 111 4.58 4.70 15.61
N PRO A 112 5.89 4.54 15.40
CA PRO A 112 6.83 4.23 16.48
C PRO A 112 6.90 5.35 17.53
N GLY A 113 7.46 5.03 18.69
CA GLY A 113 7.72 5.99 19.76
C GLY A 113 6.50 6.33 20.62
N THR A 114 6.58 7.42 21.34
CA THR A 114 5.53 7.88 22.27
C THR A 114 5.46 9.40 22.21
N ALA A 115 4.25 9.96 22.08
CA ALA A 115 4.06 11.40 22.09
C ALA A 115 4.60 12.02 23.39
N GLY A 116 5.40 13.08 23.27
CA GLY A 116 6.08 13.73 24.41
C GLY A 116 7.18 12.89 25.07
N GLY A 117 7.55 11.76 24.46
CA GLY A 117 8.63 10.91 24.92
C GLY A 117 10.02 11.42 24.50
N THR A 118 11.02 10.57 24.68
CA THR A 118 12.37 10.82 24.13
C THR A 118 12.36 10.76 22.61
N ASN A 119 13.37 11.36 21.98
CA ASN A 119 13.53 11.36 20.53
C ASN A 119 13.34 9.97 19.90
N THR A 120 12.42 9.90 18.94
CA THR A 120 12.13 8.73 18.12
C THR A 120 13.10 8.72 16.95
N THR A 121 13.82 7.62 16.78
CA THR A 121 14.91 7.53 15.79
C THR A 121 14.42 7.49 14.34
N GLN A 122 13.18 7.07 14.09
CA GLN A 122 12.60 7.07 12.76
C GLN A 122 12.25 8.51 12.33
N THR A 123 12.62 8.87 11.10
CA THR A 123 12.18 10.14 10.46
C THR A 123 10.98 9.92 9.54
N SER A 124 10.71 8.66 9.20
CA SER A 124 9.57 8.21 8.42
C SER A 124 9.37 6.71 8.62
N VAL A 125 8.22 6.21 8.21
CA VAL A 125 7.91 4.78 8.14
C VAL A 125 7.28 4.45 6.80
N GLY A 126 7.60 3.27 6.29
CA GLY A 126 7.00 2.69 5.10
C GLY A 126 5.83 1.77 5.45
N ILE A 127 4.85 1.71 4.55
CA ILE A 127 3.75 0.77 4.57
C ILE A 127 3.74 0.10 3.21
N ASP A 128 3.93 -1.21 3.19
CA ASP A 128 3.87 -2.00 1.97
C ASP A 128 2.53 -2.73 1.94
N ALA A 129 1.79 -2.56 0.86
CA ALA A 129 0.53 -3.23 0.63
C ALA A 129 0.66 -4.19 -0.53
N ALA A 130 -0.06 -5.30 -0.42
CA ALA A 130 -0.06 -6.34 -1.42
C ALA A 130 -1.46 -6.89 -1.67
N THR A 131 -1.64 -7.42 -2.87
CA THR A 131 -2.82 -8.17 -3.28
C THR A 131 -2.39 -9.42 -4.03
N SER A 132 -3.25 -10.41 -4.08
CA SER A 132 -3.04 -11.57 -4.95
C SER A 132 -4.35 -12.28 -5.22
N ALA A 133 -4.37 -13.10 -6.26
CA ALA A 133 -5.38 -14.11 -6.50
C ALA A 133 -4.71 -15.40 -6.99
N THR A 134 -5.36 -16.56 -6.83
CA THR A 134 -4.79 -17.85 -7.26
C THR A 134 -4.61 -17.91 -8.78
N ASN A 135 -5.49 -17.26 -9.52
CA ASN A 135 -5.44 -17.17 -10.98
C ASN A 135 -4.75 -15.88 -11.49
N ASP A 136 -4.01 -15.19 -10.63
CA ASP A 136 -3.20 -14.05 -11.01
C ASP A 136 -1.88 -14.50 -11.66
N ASN A 137 -1.62 -13.99 -12.85
CA ASN A 137 -0.43 -14.29 -13.64
C ASN A 137 0.42 -13.03 -13.93
N VAL A 138 0.06 -11.88 -13.35
CA VAL A 138 0.78 -10.60 -13.49
C VAL A 138 1.10 -10.07 -12.09
N THR A 139 2.17 -10.56 -11.48
CA THR A 139 2.52 -10.16 -10.11
C THR A 139 3.11 -8.76 -9.97
N GLY A 140 3.48 -8.11 -11.08
CA GLY A 140 4.17 -6.81 -11.07
C GLY A 140 3.31 -5.63 -10.59
N ASN A 141 1.99 -5.76 -10.55
CA ASN A 141 1.05 -4.74 -10.07
C ASN A 141 0.41 -5.08 -8.72
N ASN A 142 0.86 -6.16 -8.10
CA ASN A 142 0.30 -6.67 -6.86
C ASN A 142 0.84 -5.97 -5.62
N THR A 143 1.72 -4.98 -5.77
CA THR A 143 2.33 -4.28 -4.66
C THR A 143 2.26 -2.77 -4.84
N THR A 144 2.12 -2.07 -3.73
CA THR A 144 2.28 -0.61 -3.64
C THR A 144 2.87 -0.27 -2.29
N SER A 145 3.53 0.89 -2.20
CA SER A 145 4.08 1.38 -0.94
C SER A 145 3.63 2.81 -0.68
N ALA A 146 3.51 3.16 0.60
CA ALA A 146 3.30 4.53 1.06
C ALA A 146 4.32 4.85 2.16
N THR A 147 4.65 6.13 2.31
CA THR A 147 5.53 6.60 3.37
C THR A 147 4.82 7.69 4.16
N VAL A 148 4.92 7.61 5.48
CA VAL A 148 4.46 8.65 6.41
C VAL A 148 5.69 9.24 7.09
N ALA A 149 5.86 10.56 7.00
CA ALA A 149 6.91 11.25 7.71
C ALA A 149 6.60 11.31 9.21
N LEU A 150 7.61 11.05 10.05
CA LEU A 150 7.48 11.14 11.50
C LEU A 150 7.99 12.50 11.95
N ILE A 151 7.14 13.26 12.65
CA ILE A 151 7.47 14.57 13.22
C ILE A 151 7.36 14.49 14.74
N ASP A 152 8.50 14.57 15.42
CA ASP A 152 8.61 14.39 16.88
C ASP A 152 8.62 15.73 17.65
N ALA A 153 8.63 16.85 16.95
CA ALA A 153 8.74 18.20 17.51
C ALA A 153 7.53 18.72 18.33
N VAL A 154 6.37 18.03 18.31
CA VAL A 154 5.09 18.62 18.76
C VAL A 154 5.00 18.78 20.28
N THR A 155 5.95 18.23 21.04
CA THR A 155 5.91 18.21 22.51
C THR A 155 7.26 18.36 23.22
N ASP A 156 8.32 18.79 22.53
CA ASP A 156 9.55 19.14 23.26
C ASP A 156 9.30 20.45 24.02
N SER A 157 8.86 20.33 25.28
CA SER A 157 8.67 21.47 26.15
C SER A 157 10.04 22.05 26.45
N LEU A 158 10.37 23.20 25.87
CA LEU A 158 11.47 24.03 26.34
C LEU A 158 11.17 24.48 27.77
N THR A 159 11.62 23.72 28.76
CA THR A 159 12.06 24.31 30.01
C THR A 159 13.53 24.66 29.82
N THR A 160 13.84 25.80 29.21
CA THR A 160 15.17 26.40 29.39
C THR A 160 15.18 27.01 30.79
N PRO A 161 15.93 26.48 31.76
CA PRO A 161 16.27 27.27 32.93
C PRO A 161 17.10 28.43 32.40
N PHE A 162 16.75 29.66 32.75
CA PHE A 162 17.52 30.85 32.39
C PHE A 162 19.01 30.69 32.76
N ALA A 163 19.85 30.21 31.84
CA ALA A 163 21.30 30.39 31.83
C ALA A 163 21.91 29.77 30.57
N THR A 164 22.52 30.63 29.74
CA THR A 164 23.41 30.33 28.60
C THR A 164 22.77 29.67 27.38
N ALA A 165 23.01 30.25 26.20
CA ALA A 165 22.58 29.72 24.91
C ALA A 165 23.20 28.33 24.66
N ALA A 166 22.49 27.28 25.05
CA ALA A 166 22.76 25.93 24.56
C ALA A 166 22.25 25.87 23.11
N THR A 167 23.11 25.47 22.18
CA THR A 167 22.69 25.11 20.83
C THR A 167 21.76 23.90 20.95
N LEU A 168 20.48 24.10 20.66
CA LEU A 168 19.47 23.04 20.67
C LEU A 168 19.73 22.11 19.48
N ASN A 169 20.11 20.87 19.75
CA ASN A 169 20.31 19.87 18.71
C ASN A 169 18.95 19.24 18.34
N VAL A 170 18.15 20.02 17.60
CA VAL A 170 16.91 19.58 16.96
C VAL A 170 17.30 18.57 15.87
N LEU A 171 16.84 17.31 15.96
CA LEU A 171 17.11 16.34 14.90
C LEU A 171 16.34 16.74 13.63
N THR A 172 16.72 16.21 12.47
CA THR A 172 16.10 16.60 11.19
C THR A 172 14.62 16.24 11.10
N ASN A 173 14.14 15.24 11.86
CA ASN A 173 12.72 14.89 12.00
C ASN A 173 11.95 15.77 12.99
N ASP A 174 12.64 16.64 13.72
CA ASP A 174 12.03 17.58 14.66
C ASP A 174 11.74 18.94 13.99
N GLN A 175 11.87 19.02 12.66
CA GLN A 175 11.53 20.20 11.88
C GLN A 175 10.40 19.81 10.92
N ALA A 176 9.19 20.37 11.12
CA ALA A 176 8.19 20.35 10.06
C ALA A 176 8.83 20.98 8.81
N THR A 177 8.63 20.38 7.63
CA THR A 177 9.27 20.81 6.39
C THR A 177 9.08 22.33 6.17
N GLY A 178 10.16 23.10 6.36
CA GLY A 178 10.16 24.56 6.20
C GLY A 178 10.13 25.39 7.49
N ILE A 179 10.09 24.78 8.68
CA ILE A 179 10.29 25.48 9.96
C ILE A 179 11.71 25.18 10.43
N THR A 180 12.64 26.11 10.13
CA THR A 180 13.94 26.15 10.80
C THR A 180 13.70 26.20 12.30
N GLY A 181 14.32 25.27 13.05
CA GLY A 181 14.23 25.16 14.50
C GLY A 181 14.30 26.54 15.16
N ALA A 182 13.49 26.72 16.22
CA ALA A 182 13.32 28.00 16.89
C ALA A 182 14.67 28.70 17.09
N THR A 183 14.85 29.84 16.42
CA THR A 183 15.97 30.73 16.74
C THR A 183 15.72 31.22 18.16
N PRO A 184 16.69 31.08 19.09
CA PRO A 184 16.56 31.70 20.40
C PRO A 184 16.48 33.21 20.18
N ALA A 185 15.29 33.77 20.31
CA ALA A 185 15.14 35.21 20.42
C ALA A 185 15.68 35.59 21.80
N ASN A 186 16.91 36.09 21.85
CA ASN A 186 17.39 36.85 23.00
C ASN A 186 16.52 38.11 23.10
N GLY A 187 15.47 38.06 23.91
CA GLY A 187 14.74 39.25 24.35
C GLY A 187 15.61 40.05 25.32
N PRO A 188 15.50 41.40 25.31
CA PRO A 188 16.37 42.31 26.06
C PRO A 188 16.27 42.16 27.59
#